data_AF-K6QDN5-F1
#
_entry.id   AF-K6QDN5-F1
#
_cell.length_a   1.000
_cell.length_b   1.000
_cell.length_c   1.000
_cell.angle_alpha   90.00
_cell.angle_beta   90.00
_cell.angle_gamma   90.00
#
_symmetry.space_group_name_H-M   'P 1'
#
loop_
_entity.id
_entity.type
_entity.pdbx_description
1 polymer ?
#
loop_
_entity_poly.entity_id
_entity_poly.type
_entity_poly.pdbx_seq_one_letter_code
_entity_poly.pdbx_strand_id
1 'polypeptide(L)'
;MTRPDEPVTVAGGATALAGGVAAVVPAAGRSTRLGGGLNKVFRDLAGRPVLARSLQALAAAGIGRLVVALRPEERLLWEERVRPWLPPGVAVQLVDGGAEREDSVYAALRCLAEGPRPPAWVLIHDAARPLVTPNLIRAVLAAAGRYGAAVPAVPVGDTIKEVAGHPPGPEPGAGEGEREGAGAALPVDPAGADPAGGSLPEWVASTLPRWRLRAVQTPQGFRLDLIWAAHQEVRRRGWQGFTDDAAILERLGVPVAVVPGDPANLKLTWPVDFAVAAHLVQAQEQAPGPARHPAGGTSRLPASGAEAAAEQPVPDQAGSPSGPWGGGGPGAVLPWRVGFGYDVHRFAPGRPLVLGGVPIPWERGLEGHSDADVVLHAAMDAVLGAAGLPDIGHWFPPGDPRWAGASSASLAARVAGLVRRHGWEPAQLDLTVVAEEPRLGPHVAAMRQAVAAAFGVPVGAVGIKATTNEGVGFIGRREGVAAMAVAVLLRRPDTP
;
A
#
# COMPACT_ATOMS: atom_id res chain seq x y z
N MET A 1 31.14 36.68 -24.98
CA MET A 1 31.99 35.71 -24.28
C MET A 1 31.92 35.96 -22.79
N THR A 2 31.03 35.26 -22.11
CA THR A 2 30.96 35.16 -20.64
C THR A 2 30.95 33.67 -20.33
N ARG A 3 31.86 33.24 -19.45
CA ARG A 3 32.15 31.83 -19.18
C ARG A 3 30.90 31.14 -18.58
N PRO A 4 30.62 29.87 -18.89
CA PRO A 4 29.60 29.11 -18.20
C PRO A 4 30.10 28.80 -16.77
N ASP A 5 29.32 29.22 -15.77
CA ASP A 5 29.60 28.94 -14.36
C ASP A 5 29.65 27.42 -14.11
N GLU A 6 30.74 26.99 -13.49
CA GLU A 6 30.98 25.63 -13.02
C GLU A 6 29.89 25.16 -12.04
N PRO A 7 29.54 23.86 -12.04
CA PRO A 7 28.63 23.31 -11.05
C PRO A 7 29.26 23.39 -9.65
N VAL A 8 28.65 24.19 -8.78
CA VAL A 8 29.00 24.25 -7.35
C VAL A 8 28.73 22.88 -6.73
N THR A 9 29.81 22.19 -6.37
CA THR A 9 29.77 20.96 -5.58
C THR A 9 29.33 21.33 -4.16
N VAL A 10 28.10 20.96 -3.78
CA VAL A 10 27.63 21.10 -2.40
C VAL A 10 28.35 20.03 -1.56
N ALA A 11 29.39 20.47 -0.86
CA ALA A 11 30.11 19.65 0.11
C ALA A 11 29.12 19.13 1.17
N GLY A 12 29.21 17.81 1.41
CA GLY A 12 28.38 17.09 2.35
C GLY A 12 28.60 17.57 3.79
N GLY A 13 27.51 18.04 4.39
CA GLY A 13 27.38 18.26 5.82
C GLY A 13 25.90 18.46 6.10
N ALA A 14 25.23 17.46 6.65
CA ALA A 14 23.87 17.61 7.14
C ALA A 14 23.91 18.53 8.37
N THR A 15 23.92 19.84 8.16
CA THR A 15 23.55 20.79 9.22
C THR A 15 22.11 20.51 9.56
N ALA A 16 21.87 19.85 10.70
CA ALA A 16 20.55 19.67 11.25
C ALA A 16 19.85 21.03 11.31
N LEU A 17 18.69 21.16 10.64
CA LEU A 17 17.92 22.39 10.67
C LEU A 17 17.55 22.70 12.13
N ALA A 18 17.92 23.89 12.60
CA ALA A 18 17.55 24.36 13.93
C ALA A 18 16.01 24.39 14.06
N GLY A 19 15.48 23.98 15.22
CA GLY A 19 14.04 23.99 15.51
C GLY A 19 13.26 22.73 15.11
N GLY A 20 13.93 21.69 14.60
CA GLY A 20 13.32 20.38 14.34
C GLY A 20 12.45 20.32 13.08
N VAL A 21 12.22 19.09 12.60
CA VAL A 21 11.51 18.79 11.36
C VAL A 21 10.41 17.76 11.65
N ALA A 22 9.23 17.95 11.06
CA ALA A 22 8.20 16.91 10.96
C ALA A 22 7.76 16.72 9.51
N ALA A 23 7.06 15.62 9.23
CA ALA A 23 6.39 15.44 7.93
C ALA A 23 4.88 15.24 8.09
N VAL A 24 4.14 15.79 7.14
CA VAL A 24 2.71 15.61 6.92
C VAL A 24 2.51 14.72 5.70
N VAL A 25 1.70 13.68 5.85
CA VAL A 25 1.41 12.71 4.79
C VAL A 25 -0.10 12.58 4.60
N PRO A 26 -0.70 13.29 3.63
CA PRO A 26 -2.10 13.08 3.27
C PRO A 26 -2.29 11.71 2.61
N ALA A 27 -3.12 10.86 3.21
CA ALA A 27 -3.38 9.49 2.78
C ALA A 27 -4.88 9.13 2.70
N ALA A 28 -5.78 10.10 2.91
CA ALA A 28 -7.23 9.91 2.95
C ALA A 28 -7.94 9.87 1.56
N GLY A 29 -7.18 9.85 0.46
CA GLY A 29 -7.74 9.89 -0.90
C GLY A 29 -8.46 8.58 -1.29
N ARG A 30 -9.59 8.71 -2.00
CA ARG A 30 -10.47 7.57 -2.36
C ARG A 30 -9.98 6.66 -3.49
N SER A 31 -8.84 6.95 -4.12
CA SER A 31 -8.23 6.12 -5.18
C SER A 31 -9.18 5.70 -6.32
N THR A 32 -10.13 6.57 -6.69
CA THR A 32 -11.18 6.29 -7.70
C THR A 32 -10.63 5.90 -9.07
N ARG A 33 -9.44 6.39 -9.42
CA ARG A 33 -8.75 6.12 -10.70
C ARG A 33 -8.13 4.73 -10.84
N LEU A 34 -8.03 3.97 -9.75
CA LEU A 34 -7.58 2.57 -9.74
C LEU A 34 -8.74 1.59 -9.57
N GLY A 35 -9.96 2.08 -9.75
CA GLY A 35 -11.15 1.26 -9.83
C GLY A 35 -11.81 0.84 -8.53
N GLY A 36 -11.56 1.59 -7.46
CA GLY A 36 -12.14 1.28 -6.16
C GLY A 36 -11.46 0.11 -5.46
N GLY A 37 -12.13 -0.42 -4.43
CA GLY A 37 -11.56 -1.43 -3.52
C GLY A 37 -10.59 -0.85 -2.48
N LEU A 38 -9.51 -1.59 -2.18
CA LEU A 38 -8.51 -1.17 -1.21
C LEU A 38 -7.80 0.11 -1.68
N ASN A 39 -7.78 1.14 -0.84
CA ASN A 39 -7.08 2.38 -1.11
C ASN A 39 -5.62 2.11 -1.45
N LYS A 40 -5.13 2.74 -2.53
CA LYS A 40 -3.84 2.46 -3.17
C LYS A 40 -2.65 2.56 -2.23
N VAL A 41 -2.75 3.42 -1.22
CA VAL A 41 -1.68 3.62 -0.24
C VAL A 41 -1.50 2.40 0.68
N PHE A 42 -2.51 1.53 0.78
CA PHE A 42 -2.44 0.25 1.51
C PHE A 42 -2.13 -0.95 0.61
N ARG A 43 -2.15 -0.79 -0.72
CA ARG A 43 -1.76 -1.87 -1.65
C ARG A 43 -0.26 -2.12 -1.55
N ASP A 44 0.13 -3.38 -1.76
CA ASP A 44 1.53 -3.77 -1.68
C ASP A 44 2.27 -3.40 -2.98
N LEU A 45 3.41 -2.78 -2.82
CA LEU A 45 4.43 -2.56 -3.84
C LEU A 45 5.63 -3.43 -3.48
N ALA A 46 5.93 -4.46 -4.27
CA ALA A 46 6.99 -5.43 -4.00
C ALA A 46 6.97 -5.95 -2.53
N GLY A 47 5.80 -6.45 -2.09
CA GLY A 47 5.63 -7.06 -0.77
C GLY A 47 5.51 -6.11 0.43
N ARG A 48 5.46 -4.79 0.21
CA ARG A 48 5.26 -3.80 1.29
C ARG A 48 4.23 -2.74 0.90
N PRO A 49 3.37 -2.26 1.81
CA PRO A 49 2.40 -1.22 1.47
C PRO A 49 3.06 0.06 0.97
N VAL A 50 2.43 0.71 -0.01
CA VAL A 50 2.88 1.98 -0.58
C VAL A 50 3.11 3.04 0.51
N LEU A 51 2.17 3.21 1.45
CA LEU A 51 2.29 4.15 2.56
C LEU A 51 3.49 3.82 3.45
N ALA A 52 3.68 2.53 3.78
CA ALA A 52 4.82 2.10 4.60
C ALA A 52 6.15 2.49 3.96
N ARG A 53 6.30 2.31 2.64
CA ARG A 53 7.53 2.71 1.90
C ARG A 53 7.76 4.22 1.95
N SER A 54 6.73 5.04 1.72
CA SER A 54 6.85 6.50 1.86
C SER A 54 7.28 6.93 3.27
N LEU A 55 6.69 6.34 4.31
CA LEU A 55 7.04 6.67 5.70
C LEU A 55 8.46 6.19 6.07
N GLN A 56 8.87 5.02 5.59
CA GLN A 56 10.24 4.51 5.78
C GLN A 56 11.28 5.42 5.10
N ALA A 57 11.00 5.94 3.91
CA ALA A 57 11.90 6.87 3.24
C ALA A 57 12.06 8.20 4.01
N LEU A 58 10.97 8.74 4.56
CA LEU A 58 11.00 9.91 5.44
C LEU A 58 11.81 9.63 6.72
N ALA A 59 11.58 8.48 7.35
CA ALA A 59 12.33 8.07 8.54
C ALA A 59 13.83 7.89 8.24
N ALA A 60 14.19 7.28 7.11
CA ALA A 60 15.57 7.10 6.66
C ALA A 60 16.27 8.43 6.31
N ALA A 61 15.51 9.50 6.07
CA ALA A 61 16.04 10.86 5.94
C ALA A 61 16.28 11.54 7.30
N GLY A 62 15.97 10.88 8.43
CA GLY A 62 16.13 11.40 9.79
C GLY A 62 14.88 12.06 10.36
N ILE A 63 13.71 11.90 9.73
CA ILE A 63 12.46 12.53 10.20
C ILE A 63 11.74 11.57 11.16
N GLY A 64 11.91 11.81 12.45
CA GLY A 64 11.32 10.98 13.51
C GLY A 64 9.87 11.31 13.86
N ARG A 65 9.31 12.43 13.41
CA ARG A 65 7.93 12.86 13.71
C ARG A 65 7.09 12.97 12.45
N LEU A 66 6.07 12.13 12.33
CA LEU A 66 5.19 12.04 11.18
C LEU A 66 3.74 12.27 11.61
N VAL A 67 2.97 13.00 10.80
CA VAL A 67 1.51 13.13 10.95
C VAL A 67 0.86 12.60 9.68
N VAL A 68 0.04 11.57 9.82
CA VAL A 68 -0.63 10.90 8.69
C VAL A 68 -2.12 11.18 8.78
N ALA A 69 -2.68 11.76 7.72
CA ALA A 69 -4.11 12.01 7.61
C ALA A 69 -4.79 10.84 6.89
N LEU A 70 -5.62 10.08 7.60
CA LEU A 70 -6.32 8.90 7.10
C LEU A 70 -7.82 9.07 7.24
N ARG A 71 -8.59 8.28 6.48
CA ARG A 71 -10.02 8.17 6.74
C ARG A 71 -10.25 7.37 8.03
N PRO A 72 -11.23 7.74 8.89
CA PRO A 72 -11.49 7.04 10.14
C PRO A 72 -11.65 5.52 9.97
N GLU A 73 -12.33 5.09 8.90
CA GLU A 73 -12.56 3.67 8.60
C GLU A 73 -11.29 2.90 8.19
N GLU A 74 -10.21 3.59 7.84
CA GLU A 74 -8.93 2.98 7.44
C GLU A 74 -7.93 2.84 8.59
N ARG A 75 -8.29 3.29 9.81
CA ARG A 75 -7.43 3.16 11.00
C ARG A 75 -7.10 1.71 11.33
N LEU A 76 -8.02 0.78 11.07
CA LEU A 76 -7.74 -0.65 11.21
C LEU A 76 -6.69 -1.11 10.20
N LEU A 77 -6.83 -0.74 8.92
CA LEU A 77 -5.85 -1.07 7.87
C LEU A 77 -4.46 -0.50 8.18
N TRP A 78 -4.39 0.66 8.83
CA TRP A 78 -3.12 1.22 9.32
C TRP A 78 -2.43 0.29 10.31
N GLU A 79 -3.14 -0.15 11.35
CA GLU A 79 -2.60 -1.05 12.38
C GLU A 79 -2.17 -2.39 11.75
N GLU A 80 -2.98 -2.92 10.84
CA GLU A 80 -2.77 -4.22 10.19
C GLU A 80 -1.61 -4.19 9.19
N ARG A 81 -1.56 -3.16 8.32
CA ARG A 81 -0.70 -3.19 7.13
C ARG A 81 0.50 -2.27 7.24
N VAL A 82 0.41 -1.13 7.91
CA VAL A 82 1.43 -0.07 7.82
C VAL A 82 2.31 -0.03 9.07
N ARG A 83 1.70 -0.02 10.26
CA ARG A 83 2.42 0.07 11.54
C ARG A 83 3.53 -0.99 11.70
N PRO A 84 3.36 -2.26 11.30
CA PRO A 84 4.41 -3.29 11.46
C PRO A 84 5.71 -3.00 10.71
N TRP A 85 5.68 -2.13 9.70
CA TRP A 85 6.84 -1.78 8.88
C TRP A 85 7.59 -0.55 9.39
N LEU A 86 7.06 0.16 10.38
CA LEU A 86 7.68 1.38 10.87
C LEU A 86 8.93 1.05 11.70
N PRO A 87 10.06 1.74 11.45
CA PRO A 87 11.26 1.53 12.25
C PRO A 87 11.03 2.04 13.69
N PRO A 88 11.72 1.44 14.68
CA PRO A 88 11.64 1.90 16.06
C PRO A 88 12.09 3.36 16.17
N GLY A 89 11.45 4.12 17.06
CA GLY A 89 11.78 5.53 17.31
C GLY A 89 11.07 6.55 16.40
N VAL A 90 10.30 6.11 15.40
CA VAL A 90 9.43 7.00 14.62
C VAL A 90 8.09 7.20 15.35
N ALA A 91 7.83 8.43 15.76
CA ALA A 91 6.55 8.85 16.32
C ALA A 91 5.57 9.22 15.20
N VAL A 92 4.51 8.43 15.04
CA VAL A 92 3.45 8.71 14.09
C VAL A 92 2.17 9.11 14.83
N GLN A 93 1.61 10.27 14.46
CA GLN A 93 0.31 10.72 14.90
C GLN A 93 -0.71 10.62 13.76
N LEU A 94 -1.83 9.95 14.02
CA LEU A 94 -2.92 9.83 13.05
C LEU A 94 -3.96 10.92 13.26
N VAL A 95 -4.34 11.62 12.20
CA VAL A 95 -5.44 12.58 12.18
C VAL A 95 -6.50 12.15 11.17
N ASP A 96 -7.73 12.62 11.35
CA ASP A 96 -8.79 12.40 10.37
C ASP A 96 -8.53 13.30 9.15
N GLY A 97 -8.47 12.68 7.97
CA GLY A 97 -8.40 13.40 6.70
C GLY A 97 -9.74 13.96 6.27
N GLY A 98 -9.72 14.95 5.38
CA GLY A 98 -10.93 15.56 4.83
C GLY A 98 -11.29 15.07 3.43
N ALA A 99 -12.25 15.75 2.79
CA ALA A 99 -12.76 15.39 1.47
C ALA A 99 -11.70 15.59 0.38
N GLU A 100 -10.96 16.71 0.47
CA GLU A 100 -9.89 17.04 -0.46
C GLU A 100 -8.49 16.81 0.14
N ARG A 101 -7.47 16.80 -0.74
CA ARG A 101 -6.07 16.72 -0.31
C ARG A 101 -5.73 17.87 0.65
N GLU A 102 -6.17 19.08 0.32
CA GLU A 102 -5.94 20.28 1.13
C GLU A 102 -6.49 20.13 2.55
N ASP A 103 -7.72 19.62 2.72
CA ASP A 103 -8.32 19.42 4.05
C ASP A 103 -7.50 18.47 4.92
N SER A 104 -7.01 17.40 4.31
CA SER A 104 -6.17 16.41 4.98
C SER A 104 -4.83 17.01 5.42
N VAL A 105 -4.23 17.85 4.57
CA VAL A 105 -3.02 18.60 4.92
C VAL A 105 -3.30 19.59 6.04
N TYR A 106 -4.40 20.37 5.94
CA TYR A 106 -4.79 21.35 6.96
C TYR A 106 -4.95 20.70 8.33
N ALA A 107 -5.66 19.57 8.43
CA ALA A 107 -5.84 18.85 9.69
C ALA A 107 -4.51 18.42 10.32
N ALA A 108 -3.57 17.95 9.49
CA ALA A 108 -2.25 17.54 9.93
C ALA A 108 -1.34 18.72 10.31
N LEU A 109 -1.37 19.83 9.55
CA LEU A 109 -0.65 21.06 9.89
C LEU A 109 -1.16 21.67 11.19
N ARG A 110 -2.49 21.72 11.38
CA ARG A 110 -3.12 22.16 12.62
C ARG A 110 -2.60 21.37 13.82
N CYS A 111 -2.58 20.05 13.68
CA CYS A 111 -2.05 19.14 14.70
C CYS A 111 -0.58 19.43 15.06
N LEU A 112 0.26 19.82 14.10
CA LEU A 112 1.65 20.20 14.34
C LEU A 112 1.76 21.58 15.00
N ALA A 113 1.03 22.56 14.48
CA ALA A 113 1.12 23.98 14.86
C ALA A 113 0.49 24.28 16.23
N GLU A 114 -0.64 23.64 16.55
CA GLU A 114 -1.34 23.80 17.84
C GLU A 114 -0.81 22.80 18.90
N GLY A 115 0.13 21.93 18.51
CA GLY A 115 0.73 20.95 19.41
C GLY A 115 1.74 21.56 20.40
N PRO A 116 2.15 20.81 21.44
CA PRO A 116 2.99 21.34 22.52
C PRO A 116 4.43 21.68 22.13
N ARG A 117 4.92 21.14 21.00
CA ARG A 117 6.26 21.42 20.46
C ARG A 117 6.18 21.52 18.94
N PRO A 118 5.74 22.65 18.36
CA PRO A 118 5.68 22.81 16.92
C PRO A 118 7.09 22.73 16.30
N PRO A 119 7.30 21.96 15.23
CA PRO A 119 8.58 21.96 14.52
C PRO A 119 8.75 23.28 13.77
N ALA A 120 9.99 23.76 13.60
CA ALA A 120 10.26 24.92 12.75
C ALA A 120 10.00 24.62 11.26
N TRP A 121 10.20 23.36 10.85
CA TRP A 121 10.11 22.93 9.46
C TRP A 121 9.14 21.78 9.28
N VAL A 122 8.42 21.79 8.16
CA VAL A 122 7.52 20.72 7.78
C VAL A 122 7.77 20.30 6.33
N LEU A 123 7.74 18.99 6.09
CA LEU A 123 7.64 18.43 4.75
C LEU A 123 6.22 17.94 4.51
N ILE A 124 5.62 18.29 3.39
CA ILE A 124 4.34 17.73 2.96
C ILE A 124 4.62 16.74 1.82
N HIS A 125 4.31 15.46 2.05
CA HIS A 125 4.66 14.38 1.14
C HIS A 125 3.45 13.54 0.77
N ASP A 126 3.26 13.30 -0.53
CA ASP A 126 2.15 12.47 -1.01
C ASP A 126 2.42 11.00 -0.64
N ALA A 127 1.47 10.37 0.07
CA ALA A 127 1.53 8.95 0.39
C ALA A 127 1.72 8.02 -0.82
N ALA A 128 1.36 8.49 -2.01
CA ALA A 128 1.44 7.75 -3.26
C ALA A 128 2.79 7.90 -3.99
N ARG A 129 3.84 8.44 -3.34
CA ARG A 129 5.20 8.54 -3.88
C ARG A 129 6.17 7.67 -3.06
N PRO A 130 6.08 6.33 -3.17
CA PRO A 130 6.85 5.41 -2.31
C PRO A 130 8.34 5.33 -2.65
N LEU A 131 8.78 5.94 -3.75
CA LEU A 131 10.15 5.85 -4.28
C LEU A 131 10.99 7.10 -3.99
N VAL A 132 10.49 8.02 -3.17
CA VAL A 132 11.28 9.18 -2.73
C VAL A 132 12.55 8.70 -2.03
N THR A 133 13.69 9.31 -2.36
CA THR A 133 14.98 8.97 -1.74
C THR A 133 15.30 9.88 -0.56
N PRO A 134 16.04 9.39 0.46
CA PRO A 134 16.54 10.24 1.54
C PRO A 134 17.39 11.42 1.05
N ASN A 135 18.11 11.26 -0.07
CA ASN A 135 18.88 12.34 -0.69
C ASN A 135 17.97 13.45 -1.21
N LEU A 136 16.90 13.11 -1.92
CA LEU A 136 15.94 14.10 -2.41
C LEU A 136 15.26 14.83 -1.24
N ILE A 137 14.86 14.11 -0.20
CA ILE A 137 14.28 14.69 1.03
C ILE A 137 15.25 15.71 1.66
N ARG A 138 16.53 15.35 1.81
CA ARG A 138 17.55 16.25 2.36
C ARG A 138 17.80 17.48 1.48
N ALA A 139 17.82 17.32 0.15
CA ALA A 139 17.99 18.43 -0.77
C ALA A 139 16.85 19.46 -0.66
N VAL A 140 15.60 18.97 -0.57
CA VAL A 140 14.43 19.83 -0.35
C VAL A 140 14.52 20.56 0.99
N LEU A 141 14.87 19.86 2.06
CA LEU A 141 15.04 20.47 3.39
C LEU A 141 16.14 21.52 3.42
N ALA A 142 17.29 21.27 2.78
CA ALA A 142 18.38 22.24 2.71
C ALA A 142 17.96 23.51 1.96
N ALA A 143 17.24 23.35 0.84
CA ALA A 143 16.73 24.49 0.08
C ALA A 143 15.62 25.25 0.85
N ALA A 144 14.70 24.55 1.50
CA ALA A 144 13.69 25.18 2.36
C ALA A 144 14.38 25.95 3.51
N GLY A 145 15.40 25.36 4.14
CA GLY A 145 16.23 25.99 5.16
C GLY A 145 16.82 27.34 4.73
N ARG A 146 17.20 27.45 3.45
CA ARG A 146 17.80 28.66 2.87
C ARG A 146 16.78 29.67 2.35
N TYR A 147 15.67 29.21 1.77
CA TYR A 147 14.75 30.04 1.00
C TYR A 147 13.34 30.13 1.61
N GLY A 148 13.09 29.48 2.74
CA GLY A 148 11.80 29.43 3.45
C GLY A 148 10.82 28.38 2.89
N ALA A 149 10.85 28.12 1.59
CA ALA A 149 10.03 27.12 0.91
C ALA A 149 10.78 26.50 -0.27
N ALA A 150 10.62 25.19 -0.50
CA ALA A 150 11.21 24.50 -1.63
C ALA A 150 10.39 23.31 -2.12
N VAL A 151 10.41 23.08 -3.43
CA VAL A 151 9.80 21.90 -4.08
C VAL A 151 10.79 21.21 -5.02
N PRO A 152 10.79 19.87 -5.08
CA PRO A 152 11.50 19.12 -6.10
C PRO A 152 10.70 19.11 -7.40
N ALA A 153 11.37 19.29 -8.53
CA ALA A 153 10.70 19.23 -9.83
C ALA A 153 11.60 18.67 -10.92
N VAL A 154 11.00 17.95 -11.87
CA VAL A 154 11.71 17.36 -13.02
C VAL A 154 11.44 18.16 -14.30
N PRO A 155 12.41 18.24 -15.24
CA PRO A 155 12.16 18.80 -16.56
C PRO A 155 11.03 18.09 -17.28
N VAL A 156 10.24 18.84 -18.05
CA VAL A 156 9.20 18.26 -18.89
C VAL A 156 9.81 17.84 -20.22
N GLY A 157 9.85 16.52 -20.45
CA GLY A 157 10.41 15.92 -21.67
C GLY A 157 9.45 16.04 -22.86
N ASP A 158 8.15 15.92 -22.64
CA ASP A 158 7.15 15.92 -23.71
C ASP A 158 6.80 17.32 -24.21
N THR A 159 6.22 17.41 -25.40
CA THR A 159 5.60 18.64 -25.89
C THR A 159 4.29 18.87 -25.13
N ILE A 160 4.17 20.01 -24.45
CA ILE A 160 2.96 20.34 -23.67
C ILE A 160 2.04 21.24 -24.48
N LYS A 161 0.78 20.83 -24.56
CA LYS A 161 -0.30 21.61 -25.15
C LYS A 161 -1.19 22.14 -24.03
N GLU A 162 -1.57 23.40 -24.14
CA GLU A 162 -2.74 23.94 -23.45
C GLU A 162 -3.97 23.58 -24.29
N VAL A 163 -5.07 23.19 -23.65
CA VAL A 163 -6.29 22.71 -24.32
C VAL A 163 -7.50 23.56 -23.95
N ALA A 164 -8.50 23.59 -24.83
CA ALA A 164 -9.77 24.29 -24.66
C ALA A 164 -10.96 23.40 -25.03
N GLY A 165 -12.12 23.65 -24.41
CA GLY A 165 -13.36 22.91 -24.71
C GLY A 165 -14.01 23.24 -26.06
N HIS A 166 -13.46 24.20 -26.81
CA HIS A 166 -13.98 24.66 -28.09
C HIS A 166 -12.82 24.95 -29.05
N PRO A 167 -13.03 24.85 -30.38
CA PRO A 167 -12.00 25.20 -31.35
C PRO A 167 -11.51 26.64 -31.11
N PRO A 168 -10.20 26.89 -31.03
CA PRO A 168 -9.69 28.25 -30.93
C PRO A 168 -10.11 29.04 -32.17
N GLY A 169 -10.62 30.26 -31.96
CA GLY A 169 -10.95 31.18 -33.05
C GLY A 169 -9.68 31.64 -33.80
N PRO A 170 -9.81 32.19 -35.01
CA PRO A 170 -8.68 32.80 -35.71
C PRO A 170 -8.07 33.92 -34.84
N GLU A 171 -6.74 33.99 -34.76
CA GLU A 171 -6.07 34.98 -33.92
C GLU A 171 -6.51 36.42 -34.30
N PRO A 172 -6.90 37.26 -33.31
CA PRO A 172 -7.18 38.66 -33.58
C PRO A 172 -5.85 39.39 -33.79
N GLY A 173 -5.47 39.63 -35.04
CA GLY A 173 -4.30 40.46 -35.39
C GLY A 173 -3.40 39.95 -36.51
N ALA A 174 -3.69 38.80 -37.15
CA ALA A 174 -3.09 38.51 -38.44
C ALA A 174 -3.69 39.48 -39.47
N GLY A 175 -2.96 40.54 -39.79
CA GLY A 175 -3.40 41.60 -40.68
C GLY A 175 -4.04 41.07 -41.96
N GLU A 176 -5.06 41.80 -42.43
CA GLU A 176 -5.72 41.61 -43.71
C GLU A 176 -4.70 41.88 -44.84
N GLY A 177 -3.88 40.87 -45.15
CA GLY A 177 -2.87 40.93 -46.18
C GLY A 177 -1.96 39.72 -46.06
N GLU A 178 -2.02 38.83 -47.05
CA GLU A 178 -1.28 37.55 -47.14
C GLU A 178 -1.92 36.35 -46.42
N ARG A 179 -3.13 35.98 -46.87
CA ARG A 179 -3.56 34.56 -46.85
C ARG A 179 -4.19 34.17 -48.19
N GLU A 180 -3.44 34.29 -49.28
CA GLU A 180 -3.72 33.48 -50.47
C GLU A 180 -3.16 32.07 -50.24
N GLY A 181 -4.06 31.12 -49.94
CA GLY A 181 -3.72 29.69 -49.93
C GLY A 181 -3.70 29.00 -48.56
N ALA A 182 -4.82 29.00 -47.84
CA ALA A 182 -5.17 27.91 -46.90
C ALA A 182 -6.66 27.99 -46.53
N GLY A 183 -7.53 28.02 -47.55
CA GLY A 183 -8.96 27.89 -47.37
C GLY A 183 -9.34 26.41 -47.26
N ALA A 184 -9.40 25.89 -46.05
CA ALA A 184 -10.26 24.76 -45.69
C ALA A 184 -10.42 24.75 -44.16
N ALA A 185 -11.38 25.53 -43.65
CA ALA A 185 -11.93 25.21 -42.35
C ALA A 185 -12.53 23.81 -42.47
N LEU A 186 -11.89 22.82 -41.85
CA LEU A 186 -12.47 21.49 -41.73
C LEU A 186 -13.84 21.65 -41.05
N PRO A 187 -14.91 21.03 -41.57
CA PRO A 187 -16.21 21.13 -40.94
C PRO A 187 -16.13 20.46 -39.57
N VAL A 188 -16.05 21.27 -38.53
CA VAL A 188 -16.34 20.85 -37.16
C VAL A 188 -17.84 20.87 -37.03
N ASP A 189 -18.47 19.70 -37.13
CA ASP A 189 -19.86 19.54 -36.74
C ASP A 189 -19.98 19.88 -35.24
N PRO A 190 -20.56 21.03 -34.87
CA PRO A 190 -20.64 21.45 -33.47
C PRO A 190 -21.79 20.76 -32.74
N ALA A 191 -22.62 19.95 -33.43
CA ALA A 191 -23.87 19.42 -32.91
C ALA A 191 -23.92 17.88 -32.80
N GLY A 192 -22.87 17.17 -33.20
CA GLY A 192 -22.79 15.71 -33.07
C GLY A 192 -22.43 15.27 -31.66
N ALA A 193 -23.41 15.13 -30.77
CA ALA A 193 -23.24 14.26 -29.61
C ALA A 193 -22.86 12.86 -30.10
N ASP A 194 -21.75 12.32 -29.62
CA ASP A 194 -21.36 10.94 -29.90
C ASP A 194 -22.53 10.00 -29.51
N PRO A 195 -23.11 9.24 -30.46
CA PRO A 195 -24.22 8.35 -30.16
C PRO A 195 -23.86 7.23 -29.17
N ALA A 196 -22.56 7.08 -28.83
CA ALA A 196 -22.05 6.15 -27.83
C ALA A 196 -21.83 6.75 -26.42
N GLY A 197 -22.14 8.04 -26.20
CA GLY A 197 -22.02 8.68 -24.87
C GLY A 197 -20.58 9.06 -24.45
N GLY A 198 -19.65 9.17 -25.40
CA GLY A 198 -18.29 9.67 -25.16
C GLY A 198 -18.22 11.18 -24.90
N SER A 199 -17.20 11.63 -24.16
CA SER A 199 -16.92 13.05 -23.97
C SER A 199 -16.48 13.70 -25.29
N LEU A 200 -16.95 14.93 -25.57
CA LEU A 200 -16.49 15.73 -26.71
C LEU A 200 -14.96 15.93 -26.68
N PRO A 201 -14.29 16.01 -27.85
CA PRO A 201 -12.85 16.20 -27.91
C PRO A 201 -12.44 17.59 -27.40
N GLU A 202 -11.28 17.66 -26.74
CA GLU A 202 -10.60 18.91 -26.41
C GLU A 202 -9.79 19.43 -27.61
N TRP A 203 -9.62 20.74 -27.71
CA TRP A 203 -8.93 21.42 -28.80
C TRP A 203 -7.60 21.98 -28.32
N VAL A 204 -6.54 21.86 -29.13
CA VAL A 204 -5.24 22.49 -28.81
C VAL A 204 -5.39 24.00 -28.86
N ALA A 205 -5.24 24.67 -27.72
CA ALA A 205 -5.27 26.13 -27.60
C ALA A 205 -3.89 26.74 -27.88
N SER A 206 -2.83 26.21 -27.25
CA SER A 206 -1.48 26.72 -27.42
C SER A 206 -0.43 25.63 -27.16
N THR A 207 0.83 25.89 -27.56
CA THR A 207 1.97 25.03 -27.21
C THR A 207 2.86 25.76 -26.22
N LEU A 208 3.03 25.20 -25.03
CA LEU A 208 3.80 25.86 -23.97
C LEU A 208 5.32 25.64 -24.15
N PRO A 209 6.16 26.65 -23.82
CA PRO A 209 7.61 26.53 -23.91
C PRO A 209 8.15 25.59 -22.80
N ARG A 210 8.17 24.28 -23.07
CA ARG A 210 8.53 23.22 -22.09
C ARG A 210 9.85 23.45 -21.33
N TRP A 211 10.80 24.19 -21.91
CA TRP A 211 12.08 24.53 -21.26
C TRP A 211 11.91 25.41 -20.00
N ARG A 212 10.81 26.18 -19.90
CA ARG A 212 10.42 26.93 -18.70
C ARG A 212 9.55 26.13 -17.73
N LEU A 213 9.09 24.94 -18.12
CA LEU A 213 8.16 24.14 -17.33
C LEU A 213 8.87 23.04 -16.57
N ARG A 214 8.35 22.74 -15.39
CA ARG A 214 8.79 21.62 -14.55
C ARG A 214 7.58 20.88 -14.02
N ALA A 215 7.66 19.55 -13.94
CA ALA A 215 6.66 18.74 -13.26
C ALA A 215 7.04 18.64 -11.77
N VAL A 216 6.24 19.28 -10.92
CA VAL A 216 6.48 19.35 -9.48
C VAL A 216 6.22 17.99 -8.81
N GLN A 217 7.05 17.67 -7.83
CA GLN A 217 6.97 16.47 -7.03
C GLN A 217 6.81 16.82 -5.54
N THR A 218 6.63 15.80 -4.71
CA THR A 218 6.73 15.91 -3.26
C THR A 218 7.86 14.98 -2.77
N PRO A 219 8.50 15.24 -1.61
CA PRO A 219 8.11 16.14 -0.52
C PRO A 219 8.28 17.62 -0.87
N GLN A 220 7.39 18.47 -0.37
CA GLN A 220 7.50 19.92 -0.44
C GLN A 220 7.88 20.45 0.94
N GLY A 221 8.94 21.24 1.05
CA GLY A 221 9.50 21.70 2.31
C GLY A 221 9.18 23.15 2.60
N PHE A 222 8.74 23.44 3.82
CA PHE A 222 8.32 24.79 4.23
C PHE A 222 8.73 25.08 5.67
N ARG A 223 8.91 26.37 6.00
CA ARG A 223 8.75 26.81 7.39
C ARG A 223 7.31 26.57 7.84
N LEU A 224 7.13 26.03 9.04
CA LEU A 224 5.80 25.69 9.54
C LEU A 224 4.92 26.93 9.70
N ASP A 225 5.44 28.00 10.28
CA ASP A 225 4.71 29.25 10.50
C ASP A 225 4.18 29.86 9.20
N LEU A 226 5.01 29.84 8.15
CA LEU A 226 4.67 30.31 6.82
C LEU A 226 3.54 29.52 6.18
N ILE A 227 3.71 28.19 6.07
CA ILE A 227 2.72 27.35 5.37
C ILE A 227 1.42 27.23 6.16
N TRP A 228 1.50 27.25 7.50
CA TRP A 228 0.33 27.24 8.36
C TRP A 228 -0.51 28.50 8.20
N ALA A 229 0.11 29.68 8.25
CA ALA A 229 -0.58 30.96 8.02
C ALA A 229 -1.22 31.00 6.61
N ALA A 230 -0.52 30.48 5.60
CA ALA A 230 -1.01 30.43 4.23
C ALA A 230 -2.28 29.57 4.09
N HIS A 231 -2.30 28.38 4.71
CA HIS A 231 -3.48 27.50 4.77
C HIS A 231 -4.66 28.13 5.53
N GLN A 232 -4.39 28.85 6.63
CA GLN A 232 -5.44 29.60 7.35
C GLN A 232 -6.06 30.69 6.46
N GLU A 233 -5.23 31.40 5.69
CA GLU A 233 -5.69 32.47 4.81
C GLU A 233 -6.54 31.93 3.65
N VAL A 234 -6.15 30.79 3.05
CA VAL A 234 -6.96 30.08 2.04
C VAL A 234 -8.35 29.78 2.59
N ARG A 235 -8.44 29.20 3.80
CA ARG A 235 -9.72 28.90 4.44
C ARG A 235 -10.53 30.15 4.76
N ARG A 236 -9.88 31.19 5.29
CA ARG A 236 -10.54 32.47 5.60
C ARG A 236 -11.15 33.13 4.36
N ARG A 237 -10.47 33.00 3.20
CA ARG A 237 -10.93 33.56 1.92
C ARG A 237 -11.85 32.63 1.13
N GLY A 238 -11.99 31.37 1.55
CA GLY A 238 -12.75 30.35 0.80
C GLY A 238 -12.14 30.02 -0.56
N TRP A 239 -10.82 30.16 -0.71
CA TRP A 239 -10.14 29.74 -1.94
C TRP A 239 -10.06 28.22 -2.02
N GLN A 240 -10.13 27.69 -3.24
CA GLN A 240 -10.15 26.25 -3.53
C GLN A 240 -9.37 25.95 -4.82
N GLY A 241 -9.13 24.67 -5.10
CA GLY A 241 -8.55 24.22 -6.38
C GLY A 241 -7.03 24.18 -6.42
N PHE A 242 -6.35 24.26 -5.28
CA PHE A 242 -4.90 24.09 -5.22
C PHE A 242 -4.51 22.63 -5.45
N THR A 243 -3.59 22.40 -6.39
CA THR A 243 -3.14 21.04 -6.73
C THR A 243 -1.98 20.57 -5.84
N ASP A 244 -1.26 21.51 -5.23
CA ASP A 244 -0.20 21.29 -4.26
C ASP A 244 -0.09 22.46 -3.25
N ASP A 245 0.83 22.36 -2.29
CA ASP A 245 0.97 23.33 -1.21
C ASP A 245 1.82 24.56 -1.62
N ALA A 246 2.68 24.40 -2.63
CA ALA A 246 3.44 25.51 -3.21
C ALA A 246 2.52 26.51 -3.94
N ALA A 247 1.49 26.03 -4.66
CA ALA A 247 0.51 26.89 -5.32
C ALA A 247 -0.21 27.85 -4.36
N ILE A 248 -0.37 27.47 -3.09
CA ILE A 248 -0.94 28.35 -2.05
C ILE A 248 0.02 29.53 -1.78
N LEU A 249 1.32 29.26 -1.61
CA LEU A 249 2.33 30.29 -1.40
C LEU A 249 2.48 31.20 -2.62
N GLU A 250 2.47 30.63 -3.83
CA GLU A 250 2.49 31.37 -5.09
C GLU A 250 1.31 32.35 -5.18
N ARG A 251 0.10 31.90 -4.83
CA ARG A 251 -1.10 32.74 -4.81
C ARG A 251 -1.00 33.91 -3.84
N LEU A 252 -0.22 33.76 -2.76
CA LEU A 252 0.06 34.79 -1.76
C LEU A 252 1.30 35.64 -2.11
N GLY A 253 1.95 35.41 -3.26
CA GLY A 253 3.15 36.13 -3.67
C GLY A 253 4.41 35.75 -2.89
N VAL A 254 4.39 34.61 -2.19
CA VAL A 254 5.54 34.09 -1.45
C VAL A 254 6.39 33.23 -2.39
N PRO A 255 7.69 33.51 -2.54
CA PRO A 255 8.55 32.75 -3.44
C PRO A 255 8.80 31.33 -2.95
N VAL A 256 8.84 30.37 -3.87
CA VAL A 256 9.14 28.95 -3.61
C VAL A 256 10.34 28.53 -4.46
N ALA A 257 11.38 28.00 -3.82
CA ALA A 257 12.56 27.52 -4.53
C ALA A 257 12.28 26.19 -5.24
N VAL A 258 12.88 25.98 -6.41
CA VAL A 258 12.81 24.70 -7.13
C VAL A 258 14.16 24.00 -7.02
N VAL A 259 14.16 22.74 -6.59
CA VAL A 259 15.34 21.87 -6.58
C VAL A 259 15.19 20.75 -7.62
N PRO A 260 16.29 20.18 -8.14
CA PRO A 260 16.22 19.02 -9.02
C PRO A 260 15.45 17.87 -8.36
N GLY A 261 14.38 17.41 -9.02
CA GLY A 261 13.63 16.22 -8.66
C GLY A 261 14.26 14.94 -9.20
N ASP A 262 13.55 13.83 -9.01
CA ASP A 262 13.97 12.51 -9.48
C ASP A 262 12.85 11.89 -10.33
N PRO A 263 13.05 11.58 -11.62
CA PRO A 263 12.03 10.91 -12.44
C PRO A 263 11.50 9.60 -11.84
N ALA A 264 12.33 8.88 -11.06
CA ALA A 264 11.91 7.67 -10.36
C ALA A 264 10.96 7.95 -9.17
N ASN A 265 10.86 9.18 -8.68
CA ASN A 265 9.91 9.60 -7.64
C ASN A 265 8.49 9.81 -8.21
N LEU A 266 7.98 8.83 -8.95
CA LEU A 266 6.67 8.89 -9.58
C LEU A 266 5.53 8.81 -8.56
N LYS A 267 4.40 9.45 -8.89
CA LYS A 267 3.17 9.38 -8.10
C LYS A 267 2.29 8.27 -8.64
N LEU A 268 2.05 7.24 -7.85
CA LEU A 268 1.18 6.13 -8.22
C LEU A 268 -0.25 6.63 -8.38
N THR A 269 -0.75 6.64 -9.61
CA THR A 269 -2.05 7.18 -10.00
C THR A 269 -2.86 6.16 -10.79
N TRP A 270 -2.22 5.47 -11.72
CA TRP A 270 -2.80 4.50 -12.64
C TRP A 270 -2.21 3.10 -12.41
N PRO A 271 -2.86 2.02 -12.90
CA PRO A 271 -2.37 0.66 -12.69
C PRO A 271 -0.95 0.44 -13.25
N VAL A 272 -0.63 1.05 -14.39
CA VAL A 272 0.71 0.99 -15.00
C VAL A 272 1.80 1.54 -14.08
N ASP A 273 1.48 2.54 -13.25
CA ASP A 273 2.46 3.14 -12.33
C ASP A 273 2.93 2.12 -11.28
N PHE A 274 2.06 1.21 -10.84
CA PHE A 274 2.43 0.15 -9.90
C PHE A 274 3.40 -0.84 -10.53
N ALA A 275 3.20 -1.21 -11.80
CA ALA A 275 4.09 -2.10 -12.51
C ALA A 275 5.48 -1.47 -12.69
N VAL A 276 5.52 -0.21 -13.14
CA VAL A 276 6.77 0.56 -13.27
C VAL A 276 7.48 0.67 -11.91
N ALA A 277 6.75 1.07 -10.87
CA ALA A 277 7.34 1.23 -9.55
C ALA A 277 7.84 -0.10 -8.96
N ALA A 278 7.15 -1.22 -9.21
CA ALA A 278 7.59 -2.53 -8.74
C ALA A 278 8.92 -2.93 -9.38
N HIS A 279 9.07 -2.68 -10.69
CA HIS A 279 10.32 -2.92 -11.40
C HIS A 279 11.46 -2.03 -10.87
N LEU A 280 11.21 -0.75 -10.61
CA LEU A 280 12.20 0.17 -10.04
C LEU A 280 12.67 -0.29 -8.66
N VAL A 281 11.75 -0.76 -7.80
CA VAL A 281 12.11 -1.31 -6.48
C VAL A 281 13.00 -2.55 -6.63
N GLN A 282 12.63 -3.48 -7.50
CA GLN A 282 13.41 -4.70 -7.73
C GLN A 282 14.82 -4.38 -8.24
N ALA A 283 14.94 -3.43 -9.18
CA ALA A 283 16.24 -3.00 -9.70
C ALA A 283 17.12 -2.37 -8.61
N GLN A 284 16.53 -1.59 -7.68
CA GLN A 284 17.25 -1.02 -6.54
C GLN A 284 17.72 -2.07 -5.54
N GLU A 285 16.91 -3.12 -5.30
CA GLU A 285 17.24 -4.22 -4.39
C GLU A 285 18.28 -5.19 -4.96
N GLN A 286 18.37 -5.31 -6.30
CA GLN A 286 19.32 -6.18 -7.01
C GLN A 286 20.65 -5.49 -7.35
N ALA A 287 20.75 -4.17 -7.22
CA ALA A 287 21.99 -3.45 -7.48
C ALA A 287 23.07 -3.90 -6.46
N PRO A 288 24.27 -4.33 -6.92
CA PRO A 288 25.35 -4.69 -6.01
C PRO A 288 25.69 -3.48 -5.13
N GLY A 289 25.59 -3.66 -3.81
CA GLY A 289 25.87 -2.60 -2.84
C GLY A 289 27.30 -2.03 -3.04
N PRO A 290 27.56 -0.78 -2.61
CA PRO A 290 28.89 -0.20 -2.75
C PRO A 290 29.90 -1.14 -2.09
N ALA A 291 30.90 -1.57 -2.87
CA ALA A 291 31.99 -2.41 -2.40
C ALA A 291 32.55 -1.80 -1.12
N ARG A 292 32.36 -2.49 0.01
CA ARG A 292 33.04 -2.15 1.25
C ARG A 292 34.52 -2.38 0.99
N HIS A 293 35.28 -1.31 0.73
CA HIS A 293 36.73 -1.37 0.80
C HIS A 293 37.10 -1.87 2.20
N PRO A 294 37.73 -3.06 2.34
CA PRO A 294 38.29 -3.43 3.61
C PRO A 294 39.45 -2.47 3.90
N ALA A 295 39.40 -1.84 5.06
CA ALA A 295 40.51 -1.11 5.62
C ALA A 295 41.76 -2.01 5.66
N GLY A 296 42.92 -1.38 5.48
CA GLY A 296 44.25 -1.95 5.33
C GLY A 296 44.47 -3.31 6.00
N GLY A 297 44.78 -4.31 5.16
CA GLY A 297 45.35 -5.59 5.55
C GLY A 297 46.55 -5.85 4.66
N THR A 298 47.73 -5.89 5.25
CA THR A 298 49.03 -6.07 4.60
C THR A 298 49.07 -7.28 3.67
N SER A 299 49.59 -7.05 2.47
CA SER A 299 49.99 -8.07 1.49
C SER A 299 50.83 -9.18 2.13
N ARG A 300 50.31 -10.40 2.11
CA ARG A 300 51.10 -11.63 2.06
C ARG A 300 50.43 -12.58 1.08
N LEU A 301 51.06 -12.74 -0.08
CA LEU A 301 50.84 -13.89 -0.95
C LEU A 301 51.19 -15.18 -0.19
N PRO A 302 50.47 -16.28 -0.44
CA PRO A 302 51.13 -17.57 -0.51
C PRO A 302 50.94 -18.22 -1.87
N ALA A 303 51.94 -19.05 -2.15
CA ALA A 303 52.20 -19.76 -3.37
C ALA A 303 51.20 -20.90 -3.65
N SER A 304 51.00 -21.13 -4.95
CA SER A 304 50.85 -22.40 -5.65
C SER A 304 50.27 -23.62 -4.94
N GLY A 305 49.24 -24.19 -5.57
CA GLY A 305 49.16 -25.63 -5.84
C GLY A 305 48.10 -26.39 -5.05
N ALA A 306 46.94 -26.61 -5.67
CA ALA A 306 46.20 -27.87 -5.59
C ALA A 306 45.04 -27.85 -6.59
N GLU A 307 45.00 -28.87 -7.43
CA GLU A 307 43.99 -29.18 -8.43
C GLU A 307 42.64 -29.51 -7.80
N ALA A 308 41.54 -29.04 -8.40
CA ALA A 308 40.23 -29.70 -8.28
C ALA A 308 39.30 -29.26 -9.44
N ALA A 309 39.01 -30.24 -10.30
CA ALA A 309 37.83 -30.40 -11.17
C ALA A 309 37.22 -29.15 -11.84
N ALA A 310 37.50 -29.00 -13.13
CA ALA A 310 36.71 -28.20 -14.04
C ALA A 310 35.35 -28.87 -14.28
N GLU A 311 34.29 -28.39 -13.62
CA GLU A 311 32.92 -28.59 -14.10
C GLU A 311 32.69 -27.67 -15.30
N GLN A 312 32.46 -28.30 -16.46
CA GLN A 312 32.12 -27.57 -17.68
C GLN A 312 30.73 -26.92 -17.53
N PRO A 313 30.54 -25.69 -18.04
CA PRO A 313 29.23 -25.05 -18.05
C PRO A 313 28.31 -25.79 -19.03
N VAL A 314 27.16 -26.23 -18.52
CA VAL A 314 26.07 -26.80 -19.33
C VAL A 314 25.62 -25.74 -20.34
N PRO A 315 25.57 -26.03 -21.66
CA PRO A 315 25.15 -25.04 -22.64
C PRO A 315 23.67 -24.70 -22.44
N ASP A 316 23.40 -23.39 -22.49
CA ASP A 316 22.09 -22.77 -22.46
C ASP A 316 21.19 -23.34 -23.57
N GLN A 317 20.39 -24.35 -23.24
CA GLN A 317 19.32 -24.81 -24.10
C GLN A 317 18.14 -23.87 -23.96
N ALA A 318 18.15 -22.86 -24.84
CA ALA A 318 16.96 -22.13 -25.25
C ALA A 318 15.86 -23.13 -25.66
N GLY A 319 14.71 -23.05 -25.01
CA GLY A 319 13.49 -23.74 -25.41
C GLY A 319 12.95 -24.75 -24.40
N SER A 320 12.57 -24.30 -23.20
CA SER A 320 11.61 -25.06 -22.39
C SER A 320 10.21 -24.86 -22.97
N PRO A 321 9.45 -25.92 -23.29
CA PRO A 321 8.10 -25.79 -23.81
C PRO A 321 7.22 -25.16 -22.73
N SER A 322 6.55 -24.07 -23.09
CA SER A 322 5.49 -23.44 -22.30
C SER A 322 4.37 -24.45 -22.08
N GLY A 323 4.43 -25.18 -20.96
CA GLY A 323 3.25 -25.87 -20.42
C GLY A 323 2.14 -24.86 -20.11
N PRO A 324 0.89 -25.30 -19.90
CA PRO A 324 -0.26 -24.41 -19.67
C PRO A 324 -0.13 -23.53 -18.41
N TRP A 325 0.88 -23.80 -17.58
CA TRP A 325 1.29 -22.97 -16.45
C TRP A 325 2.45 -22.08 -16.90
N GLY A 326 2.10 -20.99 -17.59
CA GLY A 326 3.05 -20.01 -18.14
C GLY A 326 4.06 -19.54 -17.10
N GLY A 327 5.31 -19.42 -17.56
CA GLY A 327 6.48 -19.04 -16.77
C GLY A 327 6.27 -17.78 -15.93
N GLY A 328 6.17 -17.99 -14.63
CA GLY A 328 6.50 -16.96 -13.67
C GLY A 328 8.00 -16.95 -13.48
N GLY A 329 8.68 -15.87 -13.86
CA GLY A 329 10.06 -15.63 -13.42
C GLY A 329 10.16 -15.69 -11.89
N PRO A 330 11.36 -15.83 -11.31
CA PRO A 330 11.55 -15.85 -9.86
C PRO A 330 10.88 -14.63 -9.22
N GLY A 331 9.79 -14.86 -8.48
CA GLY A 331 8.96 -13.81 -7.85
C GLY A 331 7.49 -13.75 -8.27
N ALA A 332 7.03 -14.60 -9.21
CA ALA A 332 5.60 -14.67 -9.55
C ALA A 332 4.77 -15.23 -8.40
N VAL A 333 3.92 -14.40 -7.79
CA VAL A 333 2.95 -14.84 -6.77
C VAL A 333 1.87 -15.65 -7.47
N LEU A 334 1.74 -16.93 -7.11
CA LEU A 334 0.66 -17.79 -7.61
C LEU A 334 -0.71 -17.13 -7.38
N PRO A 335 -1.68 -17.30 -8.30
CA PRO A 335 -3.01 -16.72 -8.17
C PRO A 335 -3.85 -17.40 -7.08
N TRP A 336 -3.27 -18.37 -6.36
CA TRP A 336 -3.88 -19.08 -5.25
C TRP A 336 -2.84 -19.36 -4.16
N ARG A 337 -3.32 -19.58 -2.94
CA ARG A 337 -2.52 -20.00 -1.78
C ARG A 337 -3.23 -21.08 -1.00
N VAL A 338 -2.44 -21.87 -0.28
CA VAL A 338 -2.94 -22.93 0.60
C VAL A 338 -2.48 -22.66 2.02
N GLY A 339 -3.34 -22.95 2.99
CA GLY A 339 -3.01 -22.87 4.41
C GLY A 339 -3.57 -24.07 5.15
N PHE A 340 -2.92 -24.36 6.27
CA PHE A 340 -3.27 -25.46 7.15
C PHE A 340 -3.53 -24.90 8.55
N GLY A 341 -4.54 -25.45 9.21
CA GLY A 341 -4.86 -25.14 10.60
C GLY A 341 -5.12 -26.41 11.38
N TYR A 342 -4.71 -26.40 12.64
CA TYR A 342 -4.90 -27.48 13.59
C TYR A 342 -5.28 -26.86 14.92
N ASP A 343 -6.35 -27.39 15.53
CA ASP A 343 -6.76 -26.95 16.86
C ASP A 343 -7.25 -28.14 17.69
N VAL A 344 -7.16 -27.99 19.02
CA VAL A 344 -7.55 -29.02 19.99
C VAL A 344 -8.16 -28.39 21.24
N HIS A 345 -9.28 -28.96 21.66
CA HIS A 345 -9.95 -28.55 22.89
C HIS A 345 -10.30 -29.75 23.76
N ARG A 346 -10.20 -29.57 25.08
CA ARG A 346 -10.59 -30.56 26.09
C ARG A 346 -12.09 -30.52 26.33
N PHE A 347 -12.70 -31.65 26.65
CA PHE A 347 -14.07 -31.68 27.14
C PHE A 347 -14.19 -31.09 28.55
N ALA A 348 -15.25 -30.33 28.79
CA ALA A 348 -15.63 -29.79 30.10
C ALA A 348 -17.13 -29.99 30.38
N PRO A 349 -17.50 -30.26 31.65
CA PRO A 349 -18.90 -30.38 32.04
C PRO A 349 -19.62 -29.02 32.01
N GLY A 350 -20.94 -29.04 31.84
CA GLY A 350 -21.79 -27.85 32.00
C GLY A 350 -21.70 -26.82 30.86
N ARG A 351 -21.11 -27.20 29.72
CA ARG A 351 -21.05 -26.36 28.51
C ARG A 351 -21.70 -27.08 27.33
N PRO A 352 -22.37 -26.37 26.42
CA PRO A 352 -22.84 -26.96 25.17
C PRO A 352 -21.65 -27.33 24.27
N LEU A 353 -21.77 -28.44 23.54
CA LEU A 353 -20.82 -28.78 22.47
C LEU A 353 -21.22 -28.04 21.20
N VAL A 354 -20.34 -27.17 20.70
CA VAL A 354 -20.53 -26.49 19.41
C VAL A 354 -19.36 -26.89 18.50
N LEU A 355 -19.67 -27.40 17.31
CA LEU A 355 -18.69 -27.82 16.33
C LEU A 355 -19.14 -27.34 14.95
N GLY A 356 -18.27 -26.64 14.23
CA GLY A 356 -18.55 -26.12 12.89
C GLY A 356 -19.74 -25.14 12.85
N GLY A 357 -19.97 -24.39 13.93
CA GLY A 357 -21.10 -23.48 14.13
C GLY A 357 -22.41 -24.16 14.51
N VAL A 358 -22.40 -25.47 14.78
CA VAL A 358 -23.60 -26.27 15.04
C VAL A 358 -23.57 -26.80 16.48
N PRO A 359 -24.64 -26.57 17.28
CA PRO A 359 -24.82 -27.23 18.56
C PRO A 359 -25.01 -28.74 18.37
N ILE A 360 -24.18 -29.53 19.04
CA ILE A 360 -24.23 -31.00 19.00
C ILE A 360 -24.83 -31.49 20.31
N PRO A 361 -25.95 -32.26 20.27
CA PRO A 361 -26.53 -32.83 21.48
C PRO A 361 -25.55 -33.81 22.14
N TRP A 362 -24.89 -33.35 23.21
CA TRP A 362 -23.93 -34.13 23.98
C TRP A 362 -23.81 -33.62 25.42
N GLU A 363 -23.39 -34.49 26.33
CA GLU A 363 -23.30 -34.22 27.78
C GLU A 363 -22.18 -33.25 28.17
N ARG A 364 -21.13 -33.13 27.33
CA ARG A 364 -19.93 -32.35 27.60
C ARG A 364 -19.61 -31.44 26.42
N GLY A 365 -19.36 -30.17 26.71
CA GLY A 365 -18.89 -29.17 25.74
C GLY A 365 -17.38 -29.06 25.73
N LEU A 366 -16.84 -28.13 24.95
CA LEU A 366 -15.41 -27.88 24.88
C LEU A 366 -15.00 -26.73 25.81
N GLU A 367 -13.83 -26.88 26.44
CA GLU A 367 -13.18 -25.87 27.27
C GLU A 367 -12.44 -24.87 26.38
N GLY A 368 -12.71 -23.57 26.57
CA GLY A 368 -12.04 -22.52 25.81
C GLY A 368 -12.76 -21.18 25.90
N HIS A 369 -12.21 -20.21 25.19
CA HIS A 369 -12.83 -18.90 24.97
C HIS A 369 -13.98 -19.01 23.97
N SER A 370 -14.88 -18.03 23.97
CA SER A 370 -16.07 -18.06 23.10
C SER A 370 -16.92 -19.32 23.34
N ASP A 371 -17.44 -19.91 22.26
CA ASP A 371 -18.15 -21.20 22.22
C ASP A 371 -17.19 -22.41 22.07
N ALA A 372 -15.86 -22.18 22.08
CA ALA A 372 -14.81 -23.20 22.02
C ALA A 372 -14.93 -24.15 20.81
N ASP A 373 -15.33 -23.62 19.65
CA ASP A 373 -15.53 -24.40 18.43
C ASP A 373 -14.20 -24.68 17.72
N VAL A 374 -13.62 -25.82 18.07
CA VAL A 374 -12.34 -26.32 17.52
C VAL A 374 -12.34 -26.41 15.99
N VAL A 375 -13.50 -26.64 15.35
CA VAL A 375 -13.60 -26.78 13.89
C VAL A 375 -13.44 -25.42 13.22
N LEU A 376 -14.13 -24.40 13.74
CA LEU A 376 -14.02 -23.03 13.21
C LEU A 376 -12.66 -22.40 13.54
N HIS A 377 -12.08 -22.70 14.70
CA HIS A 377 -10.73 -22.26 15.05
C HIS A 377 -9.67 -22.80 14.07
N ALA A 378 -9.64 -24.12 13.83
CA ALA A 378 -8.74 -24.70 12.85
C ALA A 378 -8.96 -24.13 11.44
N ALA A 379 -10.22 -23.90 11.04
CA ALA A 379 -10.55 -23.27 9.76
C ALA A 379 -10.02 -21.84 9.64
N MET A 380 -10.16 -21.04 10.70
CA MET A 380 -9.65 -19.66 10.74
C MET A 380 -8.13 -19.64 10.60
N ASP A 381 -7.41 -20.50 11.33
CA ASP A 381 -5.95 -20.60 11.22
C ASP A 381 -5.50 -21.05 9.83
N ALA A 382 -6.22 -21.99 9.20
CA ALA A 382 -5.94 -22.38 7.82
C ALA A 382 -6.10 -21.20 6.85
N VAL A 383 -7.16 -20.39 7.00
CA VAL A 383 -7.41 -19.21 6.17
C VAL A 383 -6.37 -18.11 6.42
N LEU A 384 -6.03 -17.83 7.68
CA LEU A 384 -5.00 -16.85 8.04
C LEU A 384 -3.61 -17.28 7.53
N GLY A 385 -3.26 -18.55 7.74
CA GLY A 385 -2.01 -19.15 7.26
C GLY A 385 -1.89 -19.08 5.75
N ALA A 386 -2.96 -19.37 5.01
CA ALA A 386 -2.98 -19.24 3.55
C ALA A 386 -2.74 -17.78 3.10
N ALA A 387 -3.23 -16.80 3.87
CA ALA A 387 -2.98 -15.38 3.59
C ALA A 387 -1.58 -14.92 4.02
N GLY A 388 -0.83 -15.74 4.78
CA GLY A 388 0.46 -15.36 5.38
C GLY A 388 0.30 -14.39 6.56
N LEU A 389 -0.83 -14.46 7.26
CA LEU A 389 -1.15 -13.63 8.42
C LEU A 389 -0.89 -14.41 9.73
N PRO A 390 -0.72 -13.70 10.87
CA PRO A 390 -0.68 -14.32 12.18
C PRO A 390 -1.93 -15.14 12.50
N ASP A 391 -1.81 -16.08 13.45
CA ASP A 391 -2.88 -16.97 13.92
C ASP A 391 -4.04 -16.24 14.62
N ILE A 392 -5.10 -16.98 14.95
CA ILE A 392 -6.28 -16.44 15.63
C ILE A 392 -5.95 -15.80 16.99
N GLY A 393 -4.93 -16.27 17.70
CA GLY A 393 -4.55 -15.75 19.02
C GLY A 393 -3.98 -14.34 18.96
N HIS A 394 -3.31 -14.01 17.85
CA HIS A 394 -2.87 -12.64 17.56
C HIS A 394 -4.04 -11.69 17.32
N TRP A 395 -5.03 -12.13 16.53
CA TRP A 395 -6.16 -11.28 16.09
C TRP A 395 -7.28 -11.18 17.14
N PHE A 396 -7.49 -12.24 17.90
CA PHE A 396 -8.53 -12.34 18.93
C PHE A 396 -7.92 -12.81 20.25
N PRO A 397 -7.11 -11.96 20.92
CA PRO A 397 -6.45 -12.37 22.16
C PRO A 397 -7.50 -12.75 23.21
N PRO A 398 -7.34 -13.92 23.88
CA PRO A 398 -8.36 -14.46 24.78
C PRO A 398 -8.67 -13.59 26.00
N GLY A 399 -7.76 -12.70 26.40
CA GLY A 399 -7.93 -11.76 27.51
C GLY A 399 -8.55 -10.41 27.13
N ASP A 400 -8.86 -10.18 25.85
CA ASP A 400 -9.42 -8.90 25.40
C ASP A 400 -10.95 -8.87 25.61
N PRO A 401 -11.48 -7.93 26.43
CA PRO A 401 -12.91 -7.83 26.70
C PRO A 401 -13.79 -7.64 25.45
N ARG A 402 -13.22 -7.12 24.35
CA ARG A 402 -13.94 -6.92 23.08
C ARG A 402 -14.44 -8.23 22.46
N TRP A 403 -13.80 -9.36 22.78
CA TRP A 403 -14.12 -10.68 22.24
C TRP A 403 -14.89 -11.56 23.23
N ALA A 404 -15.15 -11.07 24.44
CA ALA A 404 -15.90 -11.80 25.45
C ALA A 404 -17.31 -12.16 24.94
N GLY A 405 -17.62 -13.45 24.89
CA GLY A 405 -18.92 -13.96 24.44
C GLY A 405 -19.16 -13.91 22.93
N ALA A 406 -18.17 -13.55 22.10
CA ALA A 406 -18.29 -13.65 20.65
C ALA A 406 -18.42 -15.13 20.22
N SER A 407 -19.28 -15.44 19.25
CA SER A 407 -19.33 -16.80 18.67
C SER A 407 -18.18 -17.02 17.69
N SER A 408 -17.66 -18.24 17.61
CA SER A 408 -16.57 -18.57 16.66
C SER A 408 -17.00 -18.33 15.21
N ALA A 409 -18.29 -18.48 14.89
CA ALA A 409 -18.81 -18.16 13.55
C ALA A 409 -18.68 -16.67 13.22
N SER A 410 -18.91 -15.78 14.20
CA SER A 410 -18.72 -14.34 14.02
C SER A 410 -17.25 -13.96 13.87
N LEU A 411 -16.34 -14.67 14.56
CA LEU A 411 -14.90 -14.50 14.40
C LEU A 411 -14.43 -14.99 13.03
N ALA A 412 -14.93 -16.13 12.56
CA ALA A 412 -14.64 -16.65 11.23
C ALA A 412 -15.09 -15.69 10.11
N ALA A 413 -16.27 -15.05 10.25
CA ALA A 413 -16.70 -14.01 9.33
C ALA A 413 -15.76 -12.79 9.32
N ARG A 414 -15.22 -12.41 10.48
CA ARG A 414 -14.21 -11.34 10.58
C ARG A 414 -12.89 -11.75 9.94
N VAL A 415 -12.44 -12.99 10.10
CA VAL A 415 -11.25 -13.53 9.42
C VAL A 415 -11.44 -13.54 7.91
N ALA A 416 -12.60 -13.98 7.42
CA ALA A 416 -12.92 -13.93 6.00
C ALA A 416 -12.91 -12.49 5.46
N GLY A 417 -13.45 -11.54 6.23
CA GLY A 417 -13.36 -10.11 5.91
C GLY A 417 -11.92 -9.57 5.94
N LEU A 418 -11.09 -10.03 6.88
CA LEU A 418 -9.68 -9.67 6.99
C LEU A 418 -8.90 -10.13 5.76
N VAL A 419 -8.96 -11.41 5.38
CA VAL A 419 -8.22 -11.90 4.21
C VAL A 419 -8.66 -11.21 2.91
N ARG A 420 -9.94 -10.83 2.79
CA ARG A 420 -10.46 -9.99 1.70
C ARG A 420 -9.82 -8.62 1.64
N ARG A 421 -9.63 -7.95 2.78
CA ARG A 421 -8.87 -6.68 2.86
C ARG A 421 -7.40 -6.86 2.51
N HIS A 422 -6.87 -8.07 2.64
CA HIS A 422 -5.52 -8.45 2.22
C HIS A 422 -5.44 -8.92 0.75
N GLY A 423 -6.52 -8.78 -0.03
CA GLY A 423 -6.52 -9.11 -1.46
C GLY A 423 -6.73 -10.58 -1.77
N TRP A 424 -7.24 -11.36 -0.82
CA TRP A 424 -7.50 -12.78 -0.96
C TRP A 424 -8.97 -13.11 -0.75
N GLU A 425 -9.51 -14.06 -1.51
CA GLU A 425 -10.86 -14.57 -1.36
C GLU A 425 -10.80 -16.03 -0.89
N PRO A 426 -11.46 -16.40 0.22
CA PRO A 426 -11.66 -17.80 0.57
C PRO A 426 -12.35 -18.52 -0.59
N ALA A 427 -11.77 -19.62 -1.04
CA ALA A 427 -12.27 -20.35 -2.20
C ALA A 427 -12.77 -21.74 -1.84
N GLN A 428 -12.04 -22.45 -0.99
CA GLN A 428 -12.38 -23.81 -0.57
C GLN A 428 -11.83 -24.08 0.83
N LEU A 429 -12.58 -24.84 1.63
CA LEU A 429 -12.13 -25.38 2.91
C LEU A 429 -12.38 -26.88 2.94
N ASP A 430 -11.42 -27.66 3.43
CA ASP A 430 -11.59 -29.09 3.70
C ASP A 430 -11.13 -29.39 5.11
N LEU A 431 -12.01 -30.00 5.90
CA LEU A 431 -11.81 -30.22 7.32
C LEU A 431 -11.91 -31.70 7.67
N THR A 432 -11.18 -32.09 8.70
CA THR A 432 -11.28 -33.39 9.36
C THR A 432 -11.41 -33.17 10.86
N VAL A 433 -12.52 -33.65 11.43
CA VAL A 433 -12.77 -33.63 12.88
C VAL A 433 -12.43 -35.01 13.43
N VAL A 434 -11.52 -35.04 14.40
CA VAL A 434 -11.08 -36.26 15.07
C VAL A 434 -11.72 -36.29 16.45
N ALA A 435 -12.72 -37.16 16.63
CA ALA A 435 -13.49 -37.31 17.85
C ALA A 435 -13.88 -38.78 18.02
N GLU A 436 -13.61 -39.34 19.21
CA GLU A 436 -14.08 -40.69 19.53
C GLU A 436 -15.60 -40.71 19.69
N GLU A 437 -16.14 -39.71 20.39
CA GLU A 437 -17.58 -39.46 20.58
C GLU A 437 -17.82 -37.95 20.70
N PRO A 438 -19.02 -37.43 20.35
CA PRO A 438 -20.16 -38.15 19.76
C PRO A 438 -19.99 -38.43 18.26
N ARG A 439 -20.87 -39.27 17.70
CA ARG A 439 -20.91 -39.55 16.25
C ARG A 439 -21.35 -38.31 15.47
N LEU A 440 -20.45 -37.73 14.70
CA LEU A 440 -20.70 -36.45 14.00
C LEU A 440 -21.40 -36.60 12.65
N GLY A 441 -21.44 -37.80 12.05
CA GLY A 441 -22.02 -38.05 10.73
C GLY A 441 -23.39 -37.38 10.46
N PRO A 442 -24.37 -37.47 11.38
CA PRO A 442 -25.67 -36.80 11.23
C PRO A 442 -25.62 -35.26 11.15
N HIS A 443 -24.55 -34.65 11.67
CA HIS A 443 -24.40 -33.20 11.79
C HIS A 443 -23.52 -32.58 10.70
N VAL A 444 -22.76 -33.39 9.96
CA VAL A 444 -21.80 -32.92 8.94
C VAL A 444 -22.44 -31.98 7.92
N ALA A 445 -23.65 -32.29 7.44
CA ALA A 445 -24.34 -31.44 6.46
C ALA A 445 -24.63 -30.03 6.99
N ALA A 446 -25.09 -29.93 8.25
CA ALA A 446 -25.34 -28.64 8.90
C ALA A 446 -24.04 -27.88 9.16
N MET A 447 -22.98 -28.57 9.60
CA MET A 447 -21.66 -27.96 9.81
C MET A 447 -21.11 -27.36 8.51
N ARG A 448 -21.24 -28.09 7.38
CA ARG A 448 -20.80 -27.59 6.07
C ARG A 448 -21.52 -26.29 5.69
N GLN A 449 -22.82 -26.19 5.95
CA GLN A 449 -23.60 -24.98 5.68
C GLN A 449 -23.16 -23.81 6.57
N ALA A 450 -22.98 -24.05 7.86
CA ALA A 450 -22.57 -23.03 8.81
C ALA A 450 -21.13 -22.51 8.54
N VAL A 451 -20.18 -23.41 8.28
CA VAL A 451 -18.81 -23.05 7.87
C VAL A 451 -18.82 -22.27 6.55
N ALA A 452 -19.59 -22.73 5.56
CA ALA A 452 -19.72 -22.04 4.28
C ALA A 452 -20.25 -20.61 4.45
N ALA A 453 -21.28 -20.43 5.29
CA ALA A 453 -21.83 -19.11 5.60
C ALA A 453 -20.81 -18.23 6.35
N ALA A 454 -20.08 -18.79 7.32
CA ALA A 454 -19.10 -18.04 8.11
C ALA A 454 -17.95 -17.49 7.24
N PHE A 455 -17.43 -18.28 6.28
CA PHE A 455 -16.36 -17.82 5.40
C PHE A 455 -16.87 -17.13 4.12
N GLY A 456 -18.17 -17.20 3.84
CA GLY A 456 -18.77 -16.66 2.63
C GLY A 456 -18.38 -17.42 1.37
N VAL A 457 -18.33 -18.75 1.44
CA VAL A 457 -18.03 -19.66 0.32
C VAL A 457 -19.25 -20.50 -0.05
N PRO A 458 -19.36 -21.02 -1.28
CA PRO A 458 -20.40 -21.98 -1.63
C PRO A 458 -20.31 -23.25 -0.77
N VAL A 459 -21.44 -23.84 -0.38
CA VAL A 459 -21.46 -25.09 0.42
C VAL A 459 -20.74 -26.25 -0.28
N GLY A 460 -20.77 -26.28 -1.62
CA GLY A 460 -20.03 -27.25 -2.43
C GLY A 460 -18.51 -27.15 -2.30
N ALA A 461 -18.00 -25.99 -1.85
CA ALA A 461 -16.58 -25.74 -1.61
C ALA A 461 -16.16 -25.98 -0.15
N VAL A 462 -17.03 -26.58 0.68
CA VAL A 462 -16.69 -26.99 2.05
C VAL A 462 -16.79 -28.50 2.16
N GLY A 463 -15.67 -29.17 2.46
CA GLY A 463 -15.61 -30.57 2.85
C GLY A 463 -15.46 -30.71 4.37
N ILE A 464 -16.23 -31.61 4.99
CA ILE A 464 -16.05 -31.96 6.42
C ILE A 464 -16.11 -33.48 6.52
N LYS A 465 -15.06 -34.05 7.11
CA LYS A 465 -14.92 -35.47 7.41
C LYS A 465 -14.86 -35.64 8.92
N ALA A 466 -15.39 -36.74 9.44
CA ALA A 466 -15.30 -37.08 10.85
C ALA A 466 -14.69 -38.48 10.98
N THR A 467 -13.76 -38.64 11.91
CA THR A 467 -13.09 -39.91 12.17
C THR A 467 -12.81 -40.09 13.66
N THR A 468 -12.76 -41.34 14.09
CA THR A 468 -12.36 -41.76 15.43
C THR A 468 -10.83 -41.78 15.52
N ASN A 469 -10.28 -41.88 16.73
CA ASN A 469 -8.84 -42.08 16.91
C ASN A 469 -8.53 -43.52 17.37
N GLU A 470 -9.47 -44.44 17.11
CA GLU A 470 -9.39 -45.87 17.41
C GLU A 470 -9.00 -46.18 18.86
N GLY A 471 -9.52 -45.42 19.83
CA GLY A 471 -9.19 -45.59 21.24
C GLY A 471 -7.75 -45.18 21.64
N VAL A 472 -6.97 -44.60 20.72
CA VAL A 472 -5.58 -44.17 20.97
C VAL A 472 -5.51 -42.70 21.38
N GLY A 473 -4.58 -42.36 22.28
CA GLY A 473 -4.29 -40.98 22.66
C GLY A 473 -5.43 -40.30 23.45
N PHE A 474 -5.32 -38.98 23.66
CA PHE A 474 -6.29 -38.22 24.44
C PHE A 474 -7.68 -38.21 23.78
N ILE A 475 -7.74 -38.20 22.45
CA ILE A 475 -9.00 -38.28 21.70
C ILE A 475 -9.66 -39.63 21.93
N GLY A 476 -8.91 -40.73 21.76
CA GLY A 476 -9.43 -42.08 21.99
C GLY A 476 -9.85 -42.36 23.43
N ARG A 477 -9.23 -41.67 24.40
CA ARG A 477 -9.66 -41.66 25.81
C ARG A 477 -10.85 -40.73 26.10
N ARG A 478 -11.44 -40.10 25.07
CA ARG A 478 -12.58 -39.17 25.17
C ARG A 478 -12.28 -37.95 26.06
N GLU A 479 -11.03 -37.48 26.05
CA GLU A 479 -10.59 -36.31 26.81
C GLU A 479 -10.82 -35.00 26.04
N GLY A 480 -10.94 -35.05 24.71
CA GLY A 480 -11.15 -33.87 23.87
C GLY A 480 -11.41 -34.19 22.42
N VAL A 481 -11.51 -33.12 21.61
CA VAL A 481 -11.72 -33.16 20.16
C VAL A 481 -10.61 -32.37 19.50
N ALA A 482 -10.12 -32.85 18.35
CA ALA A 482 -9.21 -32.10 17.50
C ALA A 482 -9.83 -31.85 16.13
N ALA A 483 -9.44 -30.77 15.48
CA ALA A 483 -9.80 -30.48 14.10
C ALA A 483 -8.58 -30.09 13.29
N MET A 484 -8.58 -30.52 12.04
CA MET A 484 -7.61 -30.15 11.02
C MET A 484 -8.36 -29.50 9.86
N ALA A 485 -7.82 -28.42 9.31
CA ALA A 485 -8.38 -27.72 8.18
C ALA A 485 -7.32 -27.39 7.14
N VAL A 486 -7.69 -27.49 5.87
CA VAL A 486 -6.94 -26.97 4.73
C VAL A 486 -7.82 -25.94 4.04
N ALA A 487 -7.26 -24.76 3.77
CA ALA A 487 -7.96 -23.69 3.06
C ALA A 487 -7.22 -23.31 1.79
N VAL A 488 -7.97 -23.06 0.73
CA VAL A 488 -7.47 -22.45 -0.51
C VAL A 488 -8.00 -21.04 -0.60
N LEU A 489 -7.10 -20.08 -0.85
CA LEU A 489 -7.45 -18.71 -1.19
C LEU A 489 -7.15 -18.44 -2.65
N LEU A 490 -8.01 -17.66 -3.30
CA LEU A 490 -7.74 -17.09 -4.61
C LEU A 490 -7.35 -15.63 -4.46
N ARG A 491 -6.44 -15.15 -5.31
CA ARG A 491 -6.13 -13.73 -5.37
C ARG A 491 -7.37 -13.00 -5.88
N ARG A 492 -7.82 -11.98 -5.15
CA ARG A 492 -8.87 -11.11 -5.65
C ARG A 492 -8.30 -10.36 -6.85
N PRO A 493 -8.98 -10.39 -8.02
CA PRO A 493 -8.60 -9.50 -9.10
C PRO A 493 -8.64 -8.07 -8.56
N ASP A 494 -7.66 -7.26 -8.94
CA ASP A 494 -7.75 -5.81 -8.78
C ASP A 494 -8.93 -5.36 -9.65
N THR A 495 -10.15 -5.40 -9.12
CA THR A 495 -11.33 -4.98 -9.88
C THR A 495 -11.19 -3.49 -10.16
N PRO A 496 -11.33 -3.07 -11.43
CA PRO A 496 -11.36 -1.67 -11.82
C PRO A 496 -12.69 -0.98 -11.43
#